data_AF-A0A973P903-F1
#
_entry.id   AF-A0A973P903-F1
#
_cell.length_a   1.000
_cell.length_b   1.000
_cell.length_c   1.000
_cell.angle_alpha   90.00
_cell.angle_beta   90.00
_cell.angle_gamma   90.00
#
_symmetry.space_group_name_H-M   'P 1'
#
loop_
_entity.id
_entity.type
_entity.pdbx_description
1 polymer ?
#
loop_
_entity_poly.entity_id
_entity_poly.type
_entity_poly.pdbx_seq_one_letter_code
_entity_poly.pdbx_strand_id
1 'polypeptide(L)'
;RVHHRLADHYRAGRIFLAGDAAHVHSPAGGQGMNTGIQDALHLADKLTAVVRDGAPDTTLDAYEAERRPIAEEVVAFTHRMTKVATVGSGPLRSLRNSVLRALDWIPAVHRTMAMNLSELATTDRA
;
A
#
# COMPACT_ATOMS: atom_id res chain seq x y z
N ARG A 1 9.41 -3.88 -17.23
CA ARG A 1 9.60 -2.51 -16.68
C ARG A 1 8.46 -2.31 -15.69
N VAL A 2 8.72 -2.26 -14.39
CA VAL A 2 7.65 -2.06 -13.39
C VAL A 2 7.31 -0.58 -13.41
N HIS A 3 6.09 -0.24 -13.80
CA HIS A 3 5.61 1.14 -13.77
C HIS A 3 4.90 1.37 -12.45
N HIS A 4 5.45 2.26 -11.63
CA HIS A 4 4.77 2.79 -10.47
C HIS A 4 4.03 4.07 -10.88
N ARG A 5 2.74 4.18 -10.59
CA ARG A 5 1.91 5.35 -10.89
C ARG A 5 0.92 5.60 -9.77
N LEU A 6 0.73 6.86 -9.44
CA LEU A 6 -0.24 7.35 -8.47
C LEU A 6 -1.06 8.45 -9.16
N ALA A 7 -2.37 8.47 -8.95
CA ALA A 7 -3.22 9.56 -9.42
C ALA A 7 -2.89 10.84 -8.67
N ASP A 8 -2.87 11.98 -9.39
CA ASP A 8 -2.57 13.28 -8.77
C ASP A 8 -3.62 13.69 -7.74
N HIS A 9 -4.87 13.25 -7.94
CA HIS A 9 -6.01 13.44 -7.05
C HIS A 9 -6.88 12.18 -7.04
N TYR A 10 -7.40 11.83 -5.87
CA TYR A 10 -8.32 10.71 -5.68
C TYR A 10 -9.77 11.17 -5.75
N ARG A 11 -10.01 12.48 -5.59
CA ARG A 11 -11.32 13.11 -5.67
C ARG A 11 -11.32 14.28 -6.65
N ALA A 12 -12.35 14.33 -7.49
CA ALA A 12 -12.70 15.49 -8.31
C ALA A 12 -14.20 15.78 -8.18
N GLY A 13 -14.58 16.59 -7.19
CA GLY A 13 -15.98 16.87 -6.86
C GLY A 13 -16.73 15.60 -6.43
N ARG A 14 -17.59 15.07 -7.31
CA ARG A 14 -18.39 13.85 -7.07
C ARG A 14 -17.78 12.59 -7.70
N ILE A 15 -16.61 12.70 -8.33
CA ILE A 15 -15.89 11.59 -8.96
C ILE A 15 -14.76 11.16 -8.04
N PHE A 16 -14.63 9.85 -7.85
CA PHE A 16 -13.63 9.24 -6.97
C PHE A 16 -12.88 8.12 -7.71
N LEU A 17 -11.60 7.97 -7.39
CA LEU A 17 -10.75 6.87 -7.85
C LEU A 17 -10.36 6.00 -6.65
N ALA A 18 -10.35 4.67 -6.83
CA ALA A 18 -9.94 3.71 -5.81
C ALA A 18 -9.22 2.51 -6.45
N GLY A 19 -8.35 1.84 -5.69
CA GLY A 19 -7.58 0.68 -6.18
C GLY A 19 -6.71 1.02 -7.39
N ASP A 20 -6.65 0.12 -8.38
CA ASP A 20 -5.80 0.27 -9.58
C ASP A 20 -6.09 1.53 -10.40
N ALA A 21 -7.28 2.13 -10.27
CA ALA A 21 -7.59 3.41 -10.90
C ALA A 21 -6.89 4.60 -10.22
N ALA A 22 -6.59 4.48 -8.93
CA ALA A 22 -5.91 5.49 -8.13
C ALA A 22 -4.39 5.22 -8.02
N HIS A 23 -3.95 3.97 -8.00
CA HIS A 23 -2.54 3.61 -7.84
C HIS A 23 -2.21 2.26 -8.48
N VAL A 24 -1.05 2.18 -9.13
CA VAL A 24 -0.53 0.94 -9.73
C VAL A 24 0.91 0.76 -9.30
N HIS A 25 1.23 -0.40 -8.73
CA HIS A 25 2.57 -0.74 -8.27
C HIS A 25 3.02 -2.13 -8.70
N SER A 26 4.23 -2.52 -8.31
CA SER A 26 4.74 -3.87 -8.58
C SER A 26 3.81 -4.92 -7.99
N PRO A 27 3.45 -6.00 -8.71
CA PRO A 27 2.71 -7.12 -8.10
C PRO A 27 3.57 -7.88 -7.08
N ALA A 28 4.88 -7.58 -7.00
CA ALA A 28 5.77 -8.15 -6.00
C ALA A 28 5.33 -7.76 -4.58
N GLY A 29 4.57 -8.65 -3.93
CA GLY A 29 3.98 -8.43 -2.61
C GLY A 29 2.50 -8.83 -2.51
N GLY A 30 1.79 -8.94 -3.65
CA GLY A 30 0.37 -9.37 -3.67
C GLY A 30 -0.61 -8.37 -3.03
N GLN A 31 -0.21 -7.12 -2.85
CA GLN A 31 -0.93 -6.15 -2.02
C GLN A 31 -2.06 -5.40 -2.77
N GLY A 32 -1.98 -5.24 -4.09
CA GLY A 32 -2.87 -4.31 -4.82
C GLY A 32 -4.37 -4.58 -4.63
N MET A 33 -4.79 -5.85 -4.60
CA MET A 33 -6.20 -6.19 -4.32
C MET A 33 -6.61 -5.84 -2.88
N ASN A 34 -5.73 -6.08 -1.90
CA ASN A 34 -6.01 -5.74 -0.50
C ASN A 34 -6.10 -4.23 -0.32
N THR A 35 -5.17 -3.48 -0.91
CA THR A 35 -5.17 -2.01 -0.86
C THR A 35 -6.45 -1.46 -1.49
N GLY A 36 -6.87 -2.01 -2.64
CA GLY A 36 -8.11 -1.59 -3.31
C GLY A 36 -9.39 -1.90 -2.52
N ILE A 37 -9.45 -3.05 -1.83
CA ILE A 37 -10.57 -3.37 -0.94
C ILE A 37 -10.62 -2.37 0.23
N GLN A 38 -9.49 -2.06 0.85
CA GLN A 38 -9.42 -1.09 1.94
C GLN A 38 -9.82 0.31 1.48
N ASP A 39 -9.39 0.73 0.28
CA ASP A 39 -9.82 2.00 -0.31
C ASP A 39 -11.34 2.08 -0.47
N ALA A 40 -11.95 1.00 -0.97
CA ALA A 40 -13.39 0.94 -1.19
C ALA A 40 -14.17 1.02 0.12
N LEU A 41 -13.74 0.29 1.15
CA LEU A 41 -14.36 0.34 2.49
C LEU A 41 -14.26 1.75 3.09
N HIS A 42 -13.07 2.32 3.06
CA HIS A 42 -12.81 3.65 3.62
C HIS A 42 -13.58 4.77 2.89
N LEU A 43 -13.71 4.67 1.57
CA LEU A 43 -14.53 5.60 0.78
C LEU A 43 -16.02 5.40 1.08
N ALA A 44 -16.50 4.15 1.22
CA ALA A 44 -17.90 3.86 1.49
C ALA A 44 -18.37 4.44 2.84
N ASP A 45 -17.52 4.39 3.87
CA ASP A 45 -17.84 4.99 5.17
C ASP A 45 -18.03 6.51 5.06
N LYS A 46 -17.12 7.21 4.36
CA LYS A 46 -17.22 8.67 4.18
C LYS A 46 -18.39 9.05 3.26
N LEU A 47 -18.66 8.28 2.21
CA LEU A 47 -19.83 8.47 1.35
C LEU A 47 -21.12 8.29 2.14
N THR A 48 -21.19 7.29 3.01
CA THR A 48 -22.37 7.05 3.87
C THR A 48 -22.58 8.23 4.81
N ALA A 49 -21.53 8.69 5.47
CA ALA A 49 -21.60 9.84 6.38
C ALA A 49 -22.17 11.09 5.70
N VAL A 50 -21.74 11.39 4.46
CA VAL A 50 -22.22 12.59 3.73
C VAL A 50 -23.60 12.38 3.11
N VAL A 51 -23.83 11.25 2.45
CA VAL A 51 -25.06 11.01 1.66
C VAL A 51 -26.25 10.66 2.54
N ARG A 52 -26.05 9.92 3.64
CA ARG A 52 -27.12 9.42 4.51
C ARG A 52 -27.19 10.18 5.83
N ASP A 53 -26.05 10.50 6.43
CA ASP A 53 -26.00 10.97 7.82
C ASP A 53 -25.85 12.48 7.94
N GLY A 54 -25.75 13.20 6.81
CA GLY A 54 -25.73 14.66 6.77
C GLY A 54 -24.39 15.30 7.16
N ALA A 55 -23.29 14.52 7.12
CA ALA A 55 -21.96 15.07 7.32
C ALA A 55 -21.58 16.09 6.22
N PRO A 56 -20.69 17.05 6.52
CA PRO A 56 -20.23 18.03 5.54
C PRO A 56 -19.55 17.35 4.33
N ASP A 57 -19.69 17.93 3.14
CA ASP A 57 -19.01 17.43 1.92
C ASP A 57 -17.47 17.38 2.07
N THR A 58 -16.89 18.22 2.92
CA THR A 58 -15.46 18.22 3.25
C THR A 58 -15.01 16.95 3.97
N THR A 59 -15.93 16.17 4.57
CA THR A 59 -15.61 14.85 5.12
C THR A 59 -15.05 13.90 4.06
N LEU A 60 -15.44 14.08 2.79
CA LEU A 60 -14.95 13.26 1.69
C LEU A 60 -13.49 13.61 1.29
N ASP A 61 -12.98 14.79 1.65
CA ASP A 61 -11.58 15.15 1.38
C ASP A 61 -10.60 14.32 2.21
N ALA A 62 -11.04 13.84 3.37
CA ALA A 62 -10.26 12.95 4.21
C ALA A 62 -9.95 11.62 3.51
N TYR A 63 -10.75 11.19 2.52
CA TYR A 63 -10.46 9.98 1.75
C TYR A 63 -9.08 10.03 1.10
N GLU A 64 -8.79 11.10 0.36
CA GLU A 64 -7.50 11.26 -0.31
C GLU A 64 -6.38 11.47 0.72
N ALA A 65 -6.62 12.33 1.71
CA ALA A 65 -5.64 12.70 2.72
C ALA A 65 -5.14 11.48 3.53
N GLU A 66 -6.01 10.50 3.79
CA GLU A 66 -5.68 9.32 4.58
C GLU A 66 -5.18 8.16 3.70
N ARG A 67 -5.72 7.96 2.49
CA ARG A 67 -5.38 6.78 1.65
C ARG A 67 -4.18 6.98 0.74
N ARG A 68 -3.92 8.21 0.27
CA ARG A 68 -2.78 8.48 -0.62
C ARG A 68 -1.42 8.22 0.05
N PRO A 69 -1.16 8.62 1.32
CA PRO A 69 0.10 8.28 1.99
C PRO A 69 0.32 6.76 2.13
N ILE A 70 -0.74 5.99 2.37
CA ILE A 70 -0.67 4.52 2.47
C ILE A 70 -0.23 3.92 1.12
N ALA A 71 -0.82 4.39 0.01
CA ALA A 71 -0.42 3.95 -1.32
C ALA A 71 1.06 4.30 -1.58
N GLU A 72 1.53 5.48 -1.21
CA GLU A 72 2.94 5.88 -1.33
C GLU A 72 3.89 4.98 -0.49
N GLU A 73 3.48 4.58 0.72
CA GLU A 73 4.24 3.65 1.56
C GLU A 73 4.35 2.24 0.98
N VAL A 74 3.23 1.67 0.52
CA VAL A 74 3.18 0.35 -0.13
C VAL A 74 4.09 0.33 -1.36
N VAL A 75 4.08 1.41 -2.11
CA VAL A 75 4.92 1.60 -3.28
C VAL A 75 6.40 1.65 -2.92
N ALA A 76 6.76 2.46 -1.93
CA ALA A 76 8.14 2.58 -1.48
C ALA A 76 8.66 1.23 -0.98
N PHE A 77 7.82 0.47 -0.27
CA PHE A 77 8.11 -0.88 0.20
C PHE A 77 8.33 -1.87 -0.94
N THR A 78 7.39 -1.98 -1.88
CA THR A 78 7.48 -2.90 -3.01
C THR A 78 8.65 -2.57 -3.94
N HIS A 79 8.98 -1.28 -4.14
CA HIS A 79 10.18 -0.86 -4.88
C HIS A 79 11.48 -1.32 -4.19
N ARG A 80 11.59 -1.17 -2.86
CA ARG A 80 12.74 -1.66 -2.09
C ARG A 80 12.88 -3.18 -2.18
N MET A 81 11.78 -3.92 -2.02
CA MET A 81 11.79 -5.38 -2.18
C MET A 81 12.23 -5.81 -3.57
N THR A 82 11.68 -5.18 -4.61
CA THR A 82 12.03 -5.47 -6.00
C THR A 82 13.52 -5.22 -6.25
N LYS A 83 14.06 -4.08 -5.78
CA LYS A 83 15.49 -3.75 -5.91
C LYS A 83 16.39 -4.79 -5.25
N VAL A 84 16.04 -5.28 -4.05
CA VAL A 84 16.77 -6.33 -3.33
C VAL A 84 16.69 -7.68 -4.06
N ALA A 85 15.52 -8.02 -4.61
CA ALA A 85 15.31 -9.24 -5.37
C ALA A 85 16.13 -9.26 -6.68
N THR A 86 16.27 -8.10 -7.34
CA THR A 86 16.93 -7.96 -8.64
C THR A 86 18.43 -7.60 -8.57
N VAL A 87 19.07 -7.57 -7.39
CA VAL A 87 20.53 -7.32 -7.29
C VAL A 87 21.30 -8.38 -8.09
N GLY A 88 21.95 -7.94 -9.17
CA GLY A 88 22.78 -8.76 -10.05
C GLY A 88 24.27 -8.61 -9.75
N SER A 89 24.87 -9.65 -9.18
CA SER A 89 26.28 -10.08 -9.33
C SER A 89 26.57 -11.20 -8.33
N GLY A 90 27.35 -12.21 -8.74
CA GLY A 90 27.52 -13.49 -8.05
C GLY A 90 27.84 -13.41 -6.54
N PRO A 91 28.86 -12.65 -6.11
CA PRO A 91 29.22 -12.55 -4.68
C PRO A 91 28.13 -11.86 -3.84
N LEU A 92 27.53 -10.79 -4.38
CA LEU A 92 26.45 -10.04 -3.75
C LEU A 92 25.18 -10.87 -3.58
N ARG A 93 24.89 -11.78 -4.52
CA ARG A 93 23.75 -12.71 -4.41
C ARG A 93 23.94 -13.70 -3.26
N SER A 94 25.17 -14.20 -3.06
CA SER A 94 25.47 -15.12 -1.97
C SER A 94 25.40 -14.43 -0.61
N LEU A 95 25.96 -13.21 -0.50
CA LEU A 95 25.85 -12.39 0.71
C LEU A 95 24.40 -12.07 1.06
N ARG A 96 23.60 -11.65 0.06
CA ARG A 96 22.15 -11.42 0.22
C ARG A 96 21.46 -12.68 0.77
N ASN A 97 21.72 -13.85 0.18
CA ASN A 97 21.08 -15.08 0.61
C ASN A 97 21.47 -15.47 2.05
N SER A 98 22.72 -15.26 2.45
CA SER A 98 23.17 -15.51 3.83
C SER A 98 22.55 -14.53 4.83
N VAL A 99 22.45 -13.25 4.46
CA VAL A 99 21.82 -12.22 5.30
C VAL A 99 20.32 -12.48 5.45
N LEU A 100 19.62 -12.85 4.36
CA LEU A 100 18.20 -13.23 4.42
C LEU A 100 17.98 -14.44 5.33
N ARG A 101 18.85 -15.45 5.28
CA ARG A 101 18.79 -16.61 6.20
C ARG A 101 19.05 -16.24 7.66
N ALA A 102 19.96 -15.31 7.92
CA ALA A 102 20.22 -14.84 9.27
C ALA A 102 19.06 -14.00 9.83
N LEU A 103 18.41 -13.20 8.97
CA LEU A 103 17.22 -12.42 9.33
C LEU A 103 16.00 -13.32 9.63
N ASP A 104 15.88 -14.46 8.96
CA ASP A 104 14.84 -15.48 9.17
C ASP A 104 14.85 -16.04 10.61
N TRP A 105 16.01 -16.01 11.26
CA TRP A 105 16.21 -16.47 12.64
C TRP A 105 15.68 -15.49 13.70
N ILE A 106 15.21 -14.30 13.32
CA ILE A 106 14.69 -13.30 14.24
C ILE A 106 13.16 -13.28 14.15
N PRO A 107 12.42 -13.82 15.15
CA PRO A 107 10.96 -13.94 15.08
C PRO A 107 10.23 -12.60 14.93
N ALA A 108 10.82 -11.52 15.43
CA ALA A 108 10.28 -10.15 15.30
C ALA A 108 10.32 -9.65 13.85
N VAL A 109 11.34 -10.04 13.08
CA VAL A 109 11.47 -9.67 11.65
C VAL A 109 10.40 -10.39 10.84
N HIS A 110 10.20 -11.69 11.09
CA HIS A 110 9.18 -12.49 10.44
C HIS A 110 7.76 -11.96 10.69
N ARG A 111 7.46 -11.59 11.94
CA ARG A 111 6.16 -11.02 12.31
C ARG A 111 5.93 -9.65 11.65
N THR A 112 6.94 -8.78 11.61
CA THR A 112 6.84 -7.46 10.96
C THR A 112 6.66 -7.59 9.45
N MET A 113 7.42 -8.48 8.80
CA MET A 113 7.27 -8.75 7.37
C MET A 113 5.88 -9.30 7.03
N ALA A 114 5.40 -10.26 7.83
CA ALA A 114 4.07 -10.83 7.65
C ALA A 114 2.96 -9.77 7.78
N MET A 115 3.04 -8.90 8.80
CA MET A 115 2.06 -7.83 9.05
C MET A 115 2.06 -6.75 7.97
N ASN A 116 3.22 -6.42 7.41
CA ASN A 116 3.32 -5.46 6.31
C ASN A 116 2.84 -6.07 4.99
N LEU A 117 3.16 -7.34 4.71
CA LEU A 117 2.69 -8.06 3.51
C LEU A 117 1.18 -8.28 3.50
N SER A 118 0.59 -8.53 4.68
CA SER A 118 -0.87 -8.67 4.84
C SER A 118 -1.60 -7.32 4.98
N GLU A 119 -0.87 -6.20 4.98
CA GLU A 119 -1.39 -4.85 5.24
C GLU A 119 -2.08 -4.64 6.59
N LEU A 120 -1.97 -5.59 7.52
CA LEU A 120 -2.57 -5.48 8.85
C LEU A 120 -1.91 -4.40 9.72
N ALA A 121 -0.65 -4.06 9.45
CA ALA A 121 0.05 -2.97 10.13
C ALA A 121 -0.49 -1.58 9.77
N THR A 122 -1.14 -1.45 8.61
CA THR A 122 -1.72 -0.21 8.10
C THR A 122 -3.17 -0.02 8.53
N THR A 123 -3.92 -1.11 8.75
CA THR A 123 -5.31 -1.08 9.23
C THR A 123 -5.46 -0.42 10.60
N ASP A 124 -4.49 -0.59 11.51
CA ASP A 124 -4.54 0.00 12.87
C ASP A 124 -4.31 1.54 12.90
N ARG A 125 -3.99 2.16 11.75
CA ARG A 125 -3.71 3.61 11.66
C ARG A 125 -4.80 4.41 10.93
N ALA A 126 -5.79 3.76 10.34
CA ALA A 126 -6.95 4.39 9.71
C ALA A 126 -8.14 4.40 10.68
#